data_AF-A0A429E8S6-F1
#
_entry.id   AF-A0A429E8S6-F1
#
_cell.length_a   1.000
_cell.length_b   1.000
_cell.length_c   1.000
_cell.angle_alpha   90.00
_cell.angle_beta   90.00
_cell.angle_gamma   90.00
#
_symmetry.space_group_name_H-M   'P 1'
#
loop_
_entity.id
_entity.type
_entity.pdbx_description
1 polymer ?
#
loop_
_entity_poly.entity_id
_entity_poly.type
_entity_poly.pdbx_seq_one_letter_code
_entity_poly.pdbx_strand_id
1 'polypeptide(L)'
;MVVDTSLFEWRVVDAAYDRLTCADCGSSLGSGPVGCDKCDQADGFRFAAIETDRPATPPGTEHGLRVATAVARARHRHGTRARCGFELGLPLLLGGQLPGTAQAQAYRAAIDKLSEEECERVTSFEEIPGISSRRVR
;
A
#
# COMPACT_ATOMS: atom_id res chain seq x y z
N MET A 1 12.10 5.37 23.57
CA MET A 1 10.70 5.66 23.94
C MET A 1 9.85 5.37 22.72
N VAL A 2 8.99 4.36 22.80
CA VAL A 2 8.03 4.06 21.73
C VAL A 2 6.89 5.06 21.90
N VAL A 3 6.59 5.83 20.85
CA VAL A 3 5.42 6.71 20.84
C VAL A 3 4.19 5.84 20.61
N ASP A 4 3.16 6.01 21.43
CA ASP A 4 1.88 5.35 21.24
C ASP A 4 1.18 5.94 20.01
N THR A 5 1.22 5.21 18.90
CA THR A 5 0.64 5.62 17.62
C THR A 5 -0.89 5.63 17.65
N SER A 6 -1.52 4.93 18.59
CA SER A 6 -2.99 4.83 18.70
C SER A 6 -3.66 6.14 19.11
N LEU A 7 -2.87 7.14 19.53
CA LEU A 7 -3.34 8.48 19.88
C LEU A 7 -3.45 9.42 18.67
N PHE A 8 -2.99 9.01 17.50
CA PHE A 8 -2.86 9.86 16.33
C PHE A 8 -3.58 9.28 15.12
N GLU A 9 -4.08 10.16 14.24
CA GLU A 9 -4.54 9.74 12.92
C GLU A 9 -3.38 9.14 12.11
N TRP A 10 -3.67 8.11 11.32
CA TRP A 10 -2.65 7.41 10.53
C TRP A 10 -1.84 8.34 9.62
N ARG A 11 -2.46 9.39 9.06
CA ARG A 11 -1.81 10.37 8.19
C ARG A 11 -0.72 11.14 8.93
N VAL A 12 -0.94 11.43 10.21
CA VAL A 12 0.04 12.12 11.06
C VAL A 12 1.21 11.17 11.36
N VAL A 13 0.91 9.91 11.68
CA VAL A 13 1.93 8.88 11.94
C VAL A 13 2.80 8.66 10.70
N ASP A 14 2.19 8.49 9.53
CA ASP A 14 2.90 8.30 8.26
C ASP A 14 3.75 9.51 7.88
N ALA A 15 3.20 10.73 8.02
CA ALA A 15 3.92 11.95 7.74
C ALA A 15 5.09 12.19 8.72
N ALA A 16 5.00 11.68 9.95
CA ALA A 16 6.10 11.69 10.90
C ALA A 16 7.18 10.68 10.50
N TYR A 17 6.79 9.44 10.21
CA TYR A 17 7.72 8.38 9.78
C TYR A 17 8.46 8.72 8.48
N ASP A 18 7.83 9.49 7.59
CA ASP A 18 8.50 9.99 6.38
C ASP A 18 9.64 10.96 6.65
N ARG A 19 9.54 11.73 7.74
CA ARG A 19 10.54 12.74 8.13
C ARG A 19 11.57 12.22 9.12
N LEU A 20 11.27 11.12 9.81
CA LEU A 20 12.16 10.53 10.80
C LEU A 20 13.12 9.54 10.13
N THR A 21 14.39 9.64 10.47
CA THR A 21 15.41 8.68 10.05
C THR A 21 15.57 7.59 11.12
N CYS A 22 15.61 6.33 10.69
CA CYS A 22 15.92 5.21 11.56
C CYS A 22 17.39 5.30 12.01
N ALA A 23 17.61 5.34 13.32
CA ALA A 23 18.96 5.45 13.88
C ALA A 23 19.84 4.21 13.64
N ASP A 24 19.26 3.07 13.22
CA ASP A 24 20.01 1.83 13.04
C ASP A 24 20.42 1.61 11.57
N CYS A 25 19.50 1.82 10.63
CA CYS A 25 19.75 1.57 9.20
C CYS A 25 19.83 2.84 8.34
N GLY A 26 19.58 4.03 8.91
CA GLY A 26 19.64 5.31 8.19
C GLY A 26 18.54 5.55 7.15
N SER A 27 17.62 4.59 6.95
CA SER A 27 16.45 4.76 6.07
C SER A 27 15.36 5.60 6.76
N SER A 28 14.35 6.07 6.03
CA SER A 28 13.14 6.61 6.66
C SER A 28 12.53 5.55 7.60
N LEU A 29 12.01 6.00 8.75
CA LEU A 29 11.52 5.09 9.78
C LEU A 29 10.36 4.25 9.23
N GLY A 30 10.43 2.94 9.42
CA GLY A 30 9.44 1.98 8.89
C GLY A 30 9.69 1.51 7.45
N SER A 31 10.58 2.16 6.67
CA SER A 31 10.87 1.73 5.29
C SER A 31 12.23 1.06 5.11
N GLY A 32 12.99 0.85 6.19
CA GLY A 32 14.29 0.17 6.13
C GLY A 32 14.22 -1.30 5.72
N PRO A 33 15.38 -1.96 5.53
CA PRO A 33 15.46 -3.36 5.13
C PRO A 33 14.74 -4.30 6.12
N VAL A 34 14.28 -5.45 5.62
CA VAL A 34 13.69 -6.50 6.47
C VAL A 34 14.74 -6.95 7.49
N GLY A 35 14.34 -7.11 8.75
CA GLY A 35 15.24 -7.48 9.85
C GLY A 35 15.90 -6.28 10.54
N CYS A 36 15.55 -5.05 10.18
CA CYS A 36 15.86 -3.89 11.01
C CYS A 36 14.77 -3.73 12.07
N ASP A 37 15.04 -4.14 13.31
CA ASP A 37 14.06 -4.17 14.41
C ASP A 37 13.28 -2.86 14.59
N LYS A 38 13.95 -1.70 14.51
CA LYS A 38 13.27 -0.39 14.62
C LYS A 38 12.32 -0.11 13.47
N CYS A 39 12.69 -0.47 12.25
CA CYS A 39 11.83 -0.30 11.09
C CYS A 39 10.68 -1.31 11.10
N ASP A 40 10.94 -2.56 11.45
CA ASP A 40 9.92 -3.62 11.56
C ASP A 40 8.89 -3.25 12.63
N GLN A 41 9.34 -2.75 13.78
CA GLN A 41 8.47 -2.28 14.86
C GLN A 41 7.66 -1.04 14.44
N ALA A 42 8.29 -0.04 13.81
CA ALA A 42 7.58 1.15 13.35
C ALA A 42 6.52 0.80 12.30
N ASP A 43 6.87 -0.04 11.31
CA ASP A 43 5.95 -0.52 10.30
C ASP A 43 4.79 -1.34 10.88
N GLY A 44 5.00 -2.09 11.97
CA GLY A 44 3.92 -2.74 12.71
C GLY A 44 3.02 -1.73 13.43
N PHE A 45 3.60 -0.81 14.21
CA PHE A 45 2.84 0.13 15.04
C PHE A 45 2.08 1.19 14.25
N ARG A 46 2.44 1.46 12.99
CA ARG A 46 1.61 2.32 12.12
C ARG A 46 0.15 1.83 12.07
N PHE A 47 -0.07 0.52 12.22
CA PHE A 47 -1.39 -0.06 12.05
C PHE A 47 -2.32 0.15 13.25
N ALA A 48 -1.76 0.53 14.40
CA ALA A 48 -2.53 0.90 15.59
C ALA A 48 -3.09 2.34 15.54
N ALA A 49 -2.62 3.16 14.59
CA ALA A 49 -3.08 4.54 14.42
C ALA A 49 -4.57 4.62 14.06
N ILE A 50 -5.20 5.73 14.46
CA ILE A 50 -6.63 5.97 14.23
C ILE A 50 -6.89 6.11 12.73
N GLU A 51 -7.87 5.35 12.27
CA GLU A 51 -8.38 5.40 10.90
C GLU A 51 -9.73 6.12 10.92
N THR A 52 -9.81 7.26 10.25
CA THR A 52 -11.04 8.06 10.17
C THR A 52 -11.23 8.52 8.75
N ASP A 53 -12.25 7.95 8.09
CA ASP A 53 -12.68 8.34 6.75
C ASP A 53 -12.97 9.84 6.68
N ARG A 54 -12.60 10.46 5.55
CA ARG A 54 -12.93 11.87 5.33
C ARG A 54 -14.43 12.04 5.12
N PRO A 55 -14.98 13.23 5.39
CA PRO A 55 -16.34 13.55 4.97
C PRO A 55 -16.53 13.29 3.48
N ALA A 56 -17.67 12.67 3.12
CA ALA A 56 -18.07 12.36 1.75
C ALA A 56 -17.22 11.32 0.99
N THR A 57 -16.24 10.64 1.63
CA THR A 57 -15.61 9.45 1.03
C THR A 57 -16.39 8.18 1.40
N PRO A 58 -16.43 7.16 0.51
CA PRO A 58 -16.97 5.84 0.86
C PRO A 58 -16.29 5.28 2.13
N PRO A 59 -17.02 4.59 3.03
CA PRO A 59 -16.42 3.94 4.19
C PRO A 59 -15.30 2.98 3.79
N GLY A 60 -14.17 3.02 4.51
CA GLY A 60 -12.98 2.22 4.25
C GLY A 60 -12.03 2.80 3.19
N THR A 61 -12.27 4.01 2.69
CA THR A 61 -11.35 4.66 1.73
C THR A 61 -10.01 4.97 2.41
N GLU A 62 -10.03 5.47 3.64
CA GLU A 62 -8.80 5.75 4.39
C GLU A 62 -8.06 4.46 4.77
N HIS A 63 -8.78 3.35 4.98
CA HIS A 63 -8.18 2.03 5.09
C HIS A 63 -7.36 1.67 3.86
N GLY A 64 -8.00 1.76 2.69
CA GLY A 64 -7.35 1.48 1.41
C GLY A 64 -6.12 2.36 1.20
N LEU A 65 -6.24 3.67 1.43
CA LEU A 65 -5.13 4.62 1.31
C LEU A 65 -3.96 4.29 2.24
N ARG A 66 -4.24 3.99 3.51
CA ARG A 66 -3.22 3.68 4.50
C ARG A 66 -2.44 2.41 4.15
N VAL A 67 -3.14 1.35 3.73
CA VAL A 67 -2.52 0.09 3.32
C VAL A 67 -1.73 0.28 2.02
N ALA A 68 -2.31 0.93 1.01
CA ALA A 68 -1.63 1.17 -0.26
C ALA A 68 -0.37 2.04 -0.09
N THR A 69 -0.42 3.05 0.77
CA THR A 69 0.74 3.88 1.12
C THR A 69 1.82 3.07 1.84
N ALA A 70 1.45 2.18 2.78
CA ALA A 70 2.40 1.29 3.43
C ALA A 70 3.16 0.43 2.42
N VAL A 71 2.41 -0.19 1.50
CA VAL A 71 2.96 -1.06 0.46
C VAL A 71 3.90 -0.30 -0.48
N ALA A 72 3.49 0.88 -0.94
CA ALA A 72 4.31 1.70 -1.83
C ALA A 72 5.60 2.18 -1.17
N ARG A 73 5.57 2.50 0.14
CA ARG A 73 6.75 2.96 0.91
C ARG A 73 7.76 1.86 1.19
N ALA A 74 7.30 0.62 1.34
CA ALA A 74 8.14 -0.50 1.73
C ALA A 74 7.97 -1.69 0.78
N ARG A 75 8.03 -1.43 -0.53
CA ARG A 75 7.83 -2.42 -1.61
C ARG A 75 8.54 -3.75 -1.34
N HIS A 76 9.80 -3.71 -0.91
CA HIS A 76 10.62 -4.91 -0.67
C HIS A 76 10.05 -5.85 0.41
N ARG A 77 9.07 -5.41 1.21
CA ARG A 77 8.37 -6.22 2.22
C ARG A 77 7.16 -6.98 1.68
N HIS A 78 6.72 -6.69 0.46
CA HIS A 78 5.46 -7.19 -0.08
C HIS A 78 5.67 -8.00 -1.38
N GLY A 79 4.89 -9.07 -1.53
CA GLY A 79 4.89 -9.88 -2.75
C GLY A 79 4.47 -9.05 -3.98
N THR A 80 5.03 -9.38 -5.15
CA THR A 80 4.87 -8.62 -6.41
C THR A 80 3.42 -8.36 -6.79
N ARG A 81 2.53 -9.35 -6.63
CA ARG A 81 1.10 -9.19 -6.96
C ARG A 81 0.37 -8.26 -5.98
N ALA A 82 0.72 -8.30 -4.70
CA ALA A 82 0.14 -7.40 -3.71
C ALA A 82 0.55 -5.95 -4.00
N ARG A 83 1.85 -5.73 -4.29
CA ARG A 83 2.38 -4.43 -4.73
C ARG A 83 1.61 -3.88 -5.92
N CYS A 84 1.55 -4.68 -7.00
CA CYS A 84 0.80 -4.33 -8.21
C CYS A 84 -0.63 -3.89 -7.89
N GLY A 85 -1.41 -4.70 -7.15
CA GLY A 85 -2.79 -4.34 -6.83
C GLY A 85 -2.94 -3.06 -6.02
N PHE A 86 -2.14 -2.87 -4.97
CA PHE A 86 -2.23 -1.69 -4.12
C PHE A 86 -1.73 -0.42 -4.80
N GLU A 87 -0.69 -0.52 -5.63
CA GLU A 87 -0.12 0.63 -6.35
C GLU A 87 -1.00 1.06 -7.52
N LEU A 88 -1.59 0.11 -8.26
CA LEU A 88 -2.60 0.42 -9.28
C LEU A 88 -3.86 1.01 -8.65
N GLY A 89 -4.23 0.58 -7.43
CA GLY A 89 -5.36 1.11 -6.68
C GLY A 89 -5.12 2.48 -6.05
N LEU A 90 -3.87 2.84 -5.76
CA LEU A 90 -3.53 4.06 -5.02
C LEU A 90 -4.05 5.35 -5.71
N PRO A 91 -3.88 5.55 -7.04
CA PRO A 91 -4.46 6.70 -7.73
C PRO A 91 -6.00 6.80 -7.61
N LEU A 92 -6.71 5.66 -7.67
CA LEU A 92 -8.17 5.63 -7.53
C LEU A 92 -8.59 6.05 -6.13
N LEU A 93 -7.91 5.50 -5.11
CA LEU A 93 -8.15 5.82 -3.70
C LEU A 93 -7.88 7.30 -3.40
N LEU A 94 -6.83 7.88 -3.99
CA LEU A 94 -6.53 9.32 -3.88
C LEU A 94 -7.63 10.18 -4.52
N GLY A 95 -8.29 9.66 -5.57
CA GLY A 95 -9.48 10.24 -6.18
C GLY A 95 -10.79 10.01 -5.40
N GLY A 96 -10.74 9.38 -4.22
CA GLY A 96 -11.91 9.05 -3.40
C GLY A 96 -12.73 7.86 -3.92
N GLN A 97 -12.15 7.06 -4.81
CA GLN A 97 -12.80 5.88 -5.38
C GLN A 97 -12.31 4.62 -4.67
N LEU A 98 -13.24 3.93 -4.01
CA LEU A 98 -12.99 2.63 -3.40
C LEU A 98 -13.67 1.54 -4.27
N PRO A 99 -12.93 0.57 -4.83
CA PRO A 99 -13.55 -0.53 -5.55
C PRO A 99 -14.45 -1.34 -4.62
N GLY A 100 -15.64 -1.67 -5.11
CA GLY A 100 -16.51 -2.62 -4.40
C GLY A 100 -15.88 -4.02 -4.35
N THR A 101 -16.37 -4.89 -3.46
CA THR A 101 -15.82 -6.25 -3.27
C THR A 101 -15.69 -7.03 -4.57
N ALA A 102 -16.73 -7.04 -5.41
CA ALA A 102 -16.72 -7.76 -6.68
C ALA A 102 -15.65 -7.19 -7.65
N GLN A 103 -15.46 -5.88 -7.67
CA GLN A 103 -14.46 -5.21 -8.49
C GLN A 103 -13.04 -5.52 -7.98
N ALA A 104 -12.82 -5.48 -6.66
CA ALA A 104 -11.54 -5.85 -6.05
C ALA A 104 -11.17 -7.32 -6.33
N GLN A 105 -12.14 -8.23 -6.29
CA GLN A 105 -11.95 -9.64 -6.66
C GLN A 105 -11.60 -9.80 -8.15
N ALA A 106 -12.28 -9.06 -9.03
CA ALA A 106 -11.99 -9.07 -10.46
C ALA A 106 -10.57 -8.56 -10.77
N TYR A 107 -10.15 -7.47 -10.13
CA TYR A 107 -8.78 -6.95 -10.23
C TYR A 107 -7.75 -7.96 -9.75
N ARG A 108 -7.99 -8.59 -8.59
CA ARG A 108 -7.11 -9.63 -8.08
C ARG A 108 -6.97 -10.80 -9.05
N ALA A 109 -8.08 -11.31 -9.57
CA ALA A 109 -8.08 -12.40 -10.55
C ALA A 109 -7.38 -12.03 -11.86
N ALA A 110 -7.41 -10.76 -12.26
CA ALA A 110 -6.68 -10.26 -13.43
C ALA A 110 -5.16 -10.18 -13.16
N ILE A 111 -4.76 -9.66 -12.01
CA ILE A 111 -3.35 -9.59 -11.57
C ILE A 111 -2.75 -10.98 -11.40
N ASP A 112 -3.51 -11.95 -10.87
CA ASP A 112 -3.01 -13.31 -10.66
C ASP A 112 -2.60 -14.01 -11.97
N LYS A 113 -3.10 -13.53 -13.12
CA LYS A 113 -2.70 -14.02 -14.46
C LYS A 113 -1.39 -13.42 -14.95
N LEU A 114 -0.94 -12.30 -14.40
CA LEU A 114 0.31 -11.65 -14.81
C LEU A 114 1.54 -12.40 -14.27
N SER A 115 2.63 -12.33 -15.02
CA SER A 115 3.98 -12.65 -14.54
C SER A 115 4.44 -11.57 -13.57
N GLU A 116 5.51 -11.85 -12.83
CA GLU A 116 6.09 -10.85 -11.92
C GLU A 116 6.62 -9.64 -12.69
N GLU A 117 7.28 -9.84 -13.84
CA GLU A 117 7.74 -8.74 -14.70
C GLU A 117 6.56 -7.90 -15.22
N GLU A 118 5.47 -8.54 -15.63
CA GLU A 118 4.26 -7.83 -16.07
C GLU A 118 3.64 -7.01 -14.93
N CYS A 119 3.64 -7.54 -13.70
CA CYS A 119 3.18 -6.82 -12.51
C CYS A 119 4.03 -5.57 -12.20
N GLU A 120 5.34 -5.60 -12.47
CA GLU A 120 6.23 -4.45 -12.25
C GLU A 120 6.11 -3.37 -13.33
N ARG A 121 5.48 -3.69 -14.48
CA ARG A 121 5.41 -2.80 -15.65
C ARG A 121 4.03 -2.21 -15.92
N VAL A 122 2.97 -2.87 -15.47
CA VAL A 122 1.59 -2.40 -15.66
C VAL A 122 1.34 -1.12 -14.87
N THR A 123 0.62 -0.16 -15.47
CA THR A 123 0.39 1.17 -14.87
C THR A 123 -1.06 1.47 -14.57
N SER A 124 -2.01 0.68 -15.11
CA SER A 124 -3.42 0.78 -14.76
C SER A 124 -4.16 -0.57 -14.82
N PHE A 125 -5.32 -0.67 -14.17
CA PHE A 125 -6.16 -1.88 -14.24
C PHE A 125 -6.69 -2.15 -15.66
N GLU A 126 -6.89 -1.10 -16.47
CA GLU A 126 -7.38 -1.15 -17.85
C GLU A 126 -6.36 -1.80 -18.81
N GLU A 127 -5.08 -1.75 -18.49
CA GLU A 127 -4.01 -2.35 -19.31
C GLU A 127 -3.96 -3.88 -19.16
N ILE A 128 -4.38 -4.42 -18.00
CA ILE A 128 -4.23 -5.84 -17.65
C ILE A 128 -4.87 -6.79 -18.69
N PRO A 129 -6.11 -6.57 -19.17
CA PRO A 129 -6.69 -7.42 -20.20
C PRO A 129 -5.87 -7.47 -21.51
N GLY A 130 -5.25 -6.34 -21.88
CA GLY A 130 -4.40 -6.23 -23.07
C GLY A 130 -3.08 -6.96 -22.96
N ILE A 131 -2.55 -7.11 -21.75
CA ILE A 131 -1.32 -7.87 -21.45
C ILE A 131 -1.65 -9.37 -21.39
N SER A 132 -2.69 -9.75 -20.64
CA SER A 132 -3.09 -11.15 -20.48
C SER A 132 -3.51 -11.81 -21.80
N SER A 133 -4.11 -11.06 -22.73
CA SER A 133 -4.53 -11.59 -24.04
C SER A 133 -3.36 -11.93 -24.97
N ARG A 134 -2.19 -11.30 -24.81
CA ARG A 134 -0.96 -11.66 -25.55
C ARG A 134 -0.43 -13.04 -25.19
N ARG A 135 -0.77 -13.56 -24.00
CA ARG A 135 -0.35 -14.89 -23.54
C ARG A 135 -1.18 -16.04 -24.13
N VAL A 136 -2.38 -15.74 -24.65
CA VAL A 136 -3.31 -16.76 -25.20
C VAL A 136 -3.11 -16.93 -26.72
N ARG A 137 -2.25 -16.12 -27.35
CA ARG A 137 -1.90 -16.24 -28.77
C ARG A 137 -0.57 -16.95 -28.98
#